data_AF-A0A2V9L3R9-F1
#
_entry.id   AF-A0A2V9L3R9-F1
#
_cell.length_a   1.000
_cell.length_b   1.000
_cell.length_c   1.000
_cell.angle_alpha   90.00
_cell.angle_beta   90.00
_cell.angle_gamma   90.00
#
_symmetry.space_group_name_H-M   'P 1'
#
loop_
_entity.id
_entity.type
_entity.pdbx_description
1 polymer ?
#
loop_
_entity_poly.entity_id
_entity_poly.type
_entity_poly.pdbx_seq_one_letter_code
_entity_poly.pdbx_strand_id
1 'polypeptide(L)' 'MPRLTINSLRVQTFRLARGLTIQREIGGALFKYEDRVGWARVIFGEAEGSTLLGAYTLESMGLPLDSVRRQLVPLPMTLA' A
#
# COMPACT_ATOMS: atom_id res chain seq x y z
N MET A 1 -8.85 6.08 -17.01
CA MET A 1 -8.01 5.03 -16.39
C MET A 1 -8.81 3.72 -16.40
N PRO A 2 -8.22 2.57 -16.74
CA PRO A 2 -8.92 1.28 -16.69
C PRO A 2 -9.31 0.95 -15.24
N ARG A 3 -10.51 0.42 -15.04
CA ARG A 3 -10.98 -0.03 -13.72
C ARG A 3 -10.38 -1.40 -13.43
N LEU A 4 -9.66 -1.53 -12.33
CA LEU A 4 -9.12 -2.82 -11.89
C LEU A 4 -10.21 -3.62 -11.18
N THR A 5 -10.42 -4.86 -11.61
CA THR A 5 -11.33 -5.80 -10.93
C THR A 5 -10.55 -6.51 -9.82
N ILE A 6 -10.35 -5.82 -8.69
CA ILE A 6 -9.77 -6.42 -7.48
C ILE A 6 -10.93 -6.88 -6.60
N ASN A 7 -10.97 -8.17 -6.29
CA ASN A 7 -11.97 -8.72 -5.38
C ASN A 7 -11.60 -8.43 -3.93
N SER A 8 -12.60 -8.06 -3.14
CA SER A 8 -12.49 -8.00 -1.68
C SER A 8 -12.19 -9.40 -1.13
N LEU A 9 -11.19 -9.49 -0.25
CA LEU A 9 -10.79 -10.73 0.42
C LEU A 9 -11.40 -10.81 1.82
N ARG A 10 -11.50 -9.68 2.53
CA ARG A 10 -12.07 -9.59 3.89
C ARG A 10 -12.38 -8.15 4.28
N VAL A 11 -13.18 -7.99 5.32
CA VAL A 11 -13.35 -6.72 6.04
C VAL A 11 -12.39 -6.65 7.23
N GLN A 12 -11.86 -5.47 7.51
CA GLN A 12 -10.98 -5.20 8.65
C GLN A 12 -11.34 -3.89 9.33
N THR A 13 -11.22 -3.90 10.65
CA THR A 13 -11.35 -2.73 11.51
C THR A 13 -10.02 -1.98 11.62
N PHE A 14 -10.05 -0.66 11.44
CA PHE A 14 -8.91 0.25 11.54
C PHE A 14 -9.18 1.34 12.57
N ARG A 15 -8.14 1.74 13.31
CA ARG A 15 -8.19 2.91 14.21
C ARG A 15 -7.50 4.09 13.54
N LEU A 16 -8.21 5.20 13.42
CA LEU A 16 -7.71 6.45 12.86
C LEU A 16 -6.98 7.27 13.93
N ALA A 17 -6.17 8.23 13.48
CA ALA A 17 -5.40 9.12 14.36
C ALA A 17 -6.28 9.90 15.37
N ARG A 18 -7.54 10.20 14.99
CA ARG A 18 -8.52 10.87 15.87
C ARG A 18 -9.21 9.93 16.86
N GLY A 19 -8.77 8.67 16.98
CA GLY A 19 -9.35 7.66 17.87
C GLY A 19 -10.61 6.98 17.32
N LEU A 20 -11.14 7.46 16.19
CA LEU A 20 -12.28 6.85 15.50
C LEU A 20 -11.92 5.48 14.93
N THR A 21 -12.89 4.58 14.93
CA THR A 21 -12.75 3.24 14.36
C THR A 21 -13.60 3.13 13.10
N ILE A 22 -13.02 2.61 12.02
CA ILE A 22 -13.71 2.38 10.75
C ILE A 22 -13.55 0.93 10.29
N GLN A 23 -14.49 0.43 9.49
CA GLN A 23 -14.36 -0.83 8.78
C GLN A 23 -14.13 -0.58 7.29
N ARG A 24 -13.22 -1.34 6.69
CA ARG A 24 -12.91 -1.29 5.26
C ARG A 24 -12.69 -2.68 4.71
N GLU A 25 -13.12 -2.86 3.47
CA GLU A 25 -12.73 -4.02 2.67
C GLU A 25 -11.24 -3.97 2.36
N ILE A 26 -10.65 -5.15 2.22
CA ILE A 26 -9.24 -5.34 1.93
C ILE A 26 -9.10 -6.30 0.75
N GLY A 27 -8.24 -5.98 -0.20
CA GLY A 27 -7.84 -6.84 -1.30
C GLY A 27 -6.32 -6.96 -1.43
N GLY A 28 -5.87 -7.59 -2.51
CA GLY A 28 -4.46 -7.67 -2.88
C GLY A 28 -4.26 -7.23 -4.33
N ALA A 29 -3.15 -6.55 -4.59
CA ALA A 29 -2.79 -6.09 -5.92
C ALA A 29 -1.29 -6.18 -6.17
N LEU A 30 -0.92 -6.29 -7.45
CA LEU A 30 0.43 -6.04 -7.91
C LEU A 30 0.61 -4.55 -8.17
N PHE A 31 1.71 -4.01 -7.67
CA PHE A 31 2.15 -2.65 -7.88
C PHE A 31 3.39 -2.67 -8.75
N LYS A 32 3.49 -1.69 -9.65
CA LYS A 32 4.68 -1.47 -10.46
C LYS A 32 5.15 -0.04 -10.25
N TYR A 33 6.43 0.12 -9.99
CA TYR A 33 7.12 1.40 -9.99
C TYR A 33 8.46 1.22 -10.68
N GLU A 34 8.69 1.94 -11.77
CA GLU A 34 9.85 1.76 -12.65
C GLU A 34 9.98 0.30 -13.13
N ASP A 35 11.13 -0.34 -12.87
CA ASP A 35 11.44 -1.73 -13.18
C ASP A 35 11.03 -2.72 -12.08
N ARG A 36 10.49 -2.22 -10.97
CA ARG A 36 10.15 -3.01 -9.78
C ARG A 36 8.67 -3.37 -9.75
N VAL A 37 8.40 -4.59 -9.32
CA VAL A 37 7.06 -5.11 -9.10
C VAL A 37 6.98 -5.68 -7.69
N GLY A 38 5.91 -5.35 -6.97
CA GLY A 38 5.67 -5.82 -5.61
C GLY A 38 4.22 -6.20 -5.41
N TRP A 39 3.98 -7.20 -4.57
CA TRP A 39 2.63 -7.53 -4.10
C TRP A 39 2.34 -6.75 -2.83
N ALA A 40 1.17 -6.12 -2.73
CA ALA A 40 0.74 -5.52 -1.48
C ALA A 40 -0.76 -5.55 -1.31
N ARG A 41 -1.17 -5.30 -0.07
CA ARG A 41 -2.55 -5.17 0.33
C ARG A 41 -3.11 -3.83 -0.12
N VAL A 42 -4.33 -3.83 -0.66
CA VAL A 42 -5.12 -2.61 -0.90
C VAL A 42 -6.24 -2.49 0.13
N ILE A 43 -6.51 -1.27 0.57
CA ILE A 43 -7.67 -0.94 1.39
C ILE A 43 -8.61 -0.15 0.49
N PHE A 44 -9.84 -0.63 0.32
CA PHE A 44 -10.80 0.06 -0.54
C PHE A 44 -11.26 1.35 0.15
N GLY A 45 -10.99 2.50 -0.48
CA GLY A 45 -11.34 3.83 0.03
C GLY A 45 -12.71 4.31 -0.44
N GLU A 46 -13.10 5.49 0.03
CA GLU A 46 -14.28 6.20 -0.47
C GLU A 46 -13.93 7.04 -1.70
N ALA A 47 -14.93 7.38 -2.52
CA ALA A 47 -14.73 8.00 -3.84
C ALA A 47 -14.00 9.35 -3.80
N GLU A 48 -14.15 10.10 -2.71
CA GLU A 48 -13.61 11.45 -2.55
C GLU A 48 -12.28 11.48 -1.77
N GLY A 49 -11.73 10.31 -1.41
CA GLY A 49 -10.49 10.19 -0.66
C GLY A 49 -9.24 10.27 -1.53
N SER A 50 -8.16 10.83 -0.99
CA SER A 50 -6.84 10.72 -1.61
C SER A 50 -6.39 9.26 -1.66
N THR A 51 -5.85 8.84 -2.80
CA THR A 51 -5.17 7.56 -2.90
C THR A 51 -3.82 7.65 -2.18
N LEU A 52 -3.62 6.82 -1.17
CA LEU A 52 -2.40 6.78 -0.38
C LEU A 52 -1.59 5.53 -0.70
N LEU A 53 -0.27 5.71 -0.84
CA LEU A 53 0.69 4.62 -0.97
C LEU A 53 1.38 4.42 0.38
N GLY A 54 1.23 3.24 0.96
CA GLY A 54 1.81 2.91 2.27
C GLY A 54 3.27 2.44 2.17
N ALA A 55 4.00 2.53 3.30
CA ALA A 55 5.36 2.02 3.43
C ALA A 55 5.48 0.54 3.06
N TYR A 56 4.53 -0.29 3.49
CA TYR A 56 4.50 -1.72 3.16
C TYR A 56 4.54 -2.00 1.65
N THR A 57 3.81 -1.22 0.85
CA THR A 57 3.80 -1.37 -0.61
C THR A 57 5.15 -1.00 -1.22
N LEU A 58 5.80 0.04 -0.69
CA LEU A 58 7.12 0.47 -1.12
C LEU A 58 8.21 -0.55 -0.75
N GLU A 59 8.14 -1.08 0.47
CA GLU A 59 9.03 -2.12 0.99
C GLU A 59 8.93 -3.41 0.18
N SER A 60 7.72 -3.82 -0.25
CA SER A 60 7.56 -5.01 -1.09
C SER A 60 8.17 -4.87 -2.49
N MET A 61 8.56 -3.65 -2.89
CA MET A 61 9.33 -3.35 -4.11
C MET A 61 10.82 -3.08 -3.84
N GLY A 62 11.28 -3.24 -2.59
CA GLY A 62 12.66 -2.94 -2.18
C GLY A 62 12.98 -1.43 -2.16
N LEU A 63 11.97 -0.58 -1.91
CA LEU A 63 12.06 0.88 -1.93
C LEU A 63 11.63 1.53 -0.60
N PRO A 64 12.26 1.24 0.54
CA PRO A 64 11.92 1.92 1.78
C PRO A 64 12.05 3.45 1.67
N LEU A 65 11.22 4.14 2.45
CA LEU A 65 11.24 5.59 2.58
C LEU A 65 12.30 6.02 3.59
N ASP A 66 13.31 6.78 3.15
CA ASP A 66 14.11 7.63 4.04
C ASP A 66 13.23 8.82 4.46
N SER A 67 12.72 8.79 5.70
CA SER A 67 11.79 9.80 6.22
C SER A 67 12.46 11.15 6.48
N VAL A 68 13.78 11.18 6.66
CA VAL A 68 14.56 12.40 6.88
C VAL A 68 14.78 13.12 5.55
N ARG A 69 15.27 12.39 4.54
CA ARG A 69 15.54 12.94 3.20
C ARG A 69 14.29 13.01 2.32
N ARG A 70 13.21 12.33 2.72
CA ARG A 70 11.96 12.16 1.96
C ARG A 70 12.19 11.54 0.58
N GLN A 71 13.01 10.50 0.52
CA GLN A 71 13.39 9.81 -0.71
C GLN A 71 13.20 8.30 -0.57
N LEU A 72 12.87 7.64 -1.69
CA LEU A 72 12.89 6.19 -1.75
C LEU A 72 14.32 5.73 -2.00
N VAL A 73 14.85 4.89 -1.12
CA VAL A 73 16.23 4.41 -1.21
C VAL A 73 16.21 2.92 -1.53
N PRO A 74 16.77 2.48 -2.67
CA PRO A 74 16.86 1.06 -2.98
C PRO A 74 17.61 0.29 -1.90
N LEU A 75 17.01 -0.78 -1.37
CA LEU A 75 17.70 -1.72 -0.48
C LEU A 75 17.93 -3.06 -1.18
N PRO A 76 19.15 -3.61 -1.15
CA PRO A 76 19.40 -5.00 -1.51
C PRO A 76 18.57 -5.93 -0.62
N MET A 77 17.86 -6.88 -1.25
CA MET A 77 17.13 -7.92 -0.52
C MET A 77 18.04 -9.14 -0.38
N THR A 78 18.46 -9.44 0.85
CA THR A 78 19.27 -10.62 1.16
C THR A 78 18.35 -11.77 1.58
N LEU A 79 18.53 -12.93 0.97
CA LEU A 79 17.95 -14.18 1.43
C LEU A 79 19.03 -14.94 2.20
N ALA A 80 18.65 -15.55 3.33
CA ALA A 80 19.51 -16.43 4.13
C ALA A 80 19.35 -17.89 3.68
#